data_AF-A0A533RQG3-F1
#
_entry.id   AF-A0A533RQG3-F1
#
_cell.length_a   1.000
_cell.length_b   1.000
_cell.length_c   1.000
_cell.angle_alpha   90.00
_cell.angle_beta   90.00
_cell.angle_gamma   90.00
#
_symmetry.space_group_name_H-M   'P 1'
#
loop_
_entity.id
_entity.type
_entity.pdbx_description
1 polymer ?
#
loop_
_entity_poly.entity_id
_entity_poly.type
_entity_poly.pdbx_seq_one_letter_code
_entity_poly.pdbx_strand_id
1 'polypeptide(L)'
;NLTGAPRFAAYAAAQAAAVAHVAAHELGAAAYAVKAVRASVAASQAEEAGRAECRWQRLQLPEQIRELVLDDQRLRNDICWRAFDC
;
A
#
# COMPACT_ATOMS: atom_id res chain seq x y z
N ASN A 1 -0.80 20.45 10.68
CA ASN A 1 -1.31 19.57 9.60
C ASN A 1 -0.18 18.71 9.06
N LEU A 2 -0.36 17.39 8.99
CA LEU A 2 0.63 16.49 8.38
C LEU A 2 0.59 16.62 6.85
N THR A 3 1.77 16.61 6.21
CA THR A 3 1.96 16.60 4.76
C THR A 3 2.98 15.52 4.37
N GLY A 4 3.09 15.20 3.08
CA GLY A 4 4.08 14.23 2.58
C GLY A 4 3.97 12.83 3.19
N ALA A 5 5.11 12.17 3.39
CA ALA A 5 5.19 10.80 3.91
C ALA A 5 4.46 10.60 5.26
N PRO A 6 4.63 11.46 6.29
CA PRO A 6 3.91 11.30 7.56
C PRO A 6 2.38 11.27 7.42
N ARG A 7 1.82 12.05 6.48
CA ARG A 7 0.37 12.04 6.21
C ARG A 7 -0.08 10.69 5.67
N PHE A 8 0.64 10.14 4.69
CA PHE A 8 0.27 8.87 4.07
C PHE A 8 0.52 7.69 5.01
N ALA A 9 1.57 7.74 5.83
CA ALA A 9 1.81 6.74 6.87
C ALA A 9 0.65 6.72 7.89
N ALA A 10 0.14 7.89 8.29
CA ALA A 10 -1.02 7.97 9.17
C ALA A 10 -2.29 7.38 8.52
N TYR A 11 -2.51 7.62 7.22
CA TYR A 11 -3.62 6.99 6.50
C TYR A 11 -3.48 5.48 6.38
N ALA A 12 -2.26 4.97 6.14
CA ALA A 12 -2.00 3.54 6.10
C ALA A 12 -2.32 2.87 7.44
N ALA A 13 -1.84 3.46 8.54
CA ALA A 13 -2.10 2.94 9.89
C ALA A 13 -3.59 2.98 10.25
N ALA A 14 -4.29 4.06 9.91
CA ALA A 14 -5.74 4.17 10.16
C ALA A 14 -6.54 3.13 9.37
N GLN A 15 -6.18 2.89 8.11
CA GLN A 15 -6.78 1.83 7.29
C GLN A 15 -6.53 0.45 7.90
N ALA A 16 -5.28 0.16 8.31
CA ALA A 16 -4.94 -1.11 8.94
C ALA A 16 -5.76 -1.37 10.21
N ALA A 17 -5.98 -0.34 11.05
CA ALA A 17 -6.82 -0.45 12.23
C ALA A 17 -8.31 -0.71 11.90
N ALA A 18 -8.79 -0.22 10.76
CA ALA A 18 -10.18 -0.39 10.32
C ALA A 18 -10.46 -1.74 9.64
N VAL A 19 -9.46 -2.58 9.38
CA VAL A 19 -9.62 -3.92 8.77
C VAL A 19 -10.58 -4.79 9.59
N ALA A 20 -10.54 -4.68 10.92
CA ALA A 20 -11.44 -5.40 11.81
C ALA A 20 -12.93 -5.04 11.60
N HIS A 21 -13.21 -3.86 11.06
CA HIS A 21 -14.56 -3.42 10.70
C HIS A 21 -14.94 -3.86 9.29
N VAL A 22 -14.05 -3.64 8.31
CA VAL A 22 -14.26 -4.02 6.89
C VAL A 22 -12.93 -4.48 6.29
N ALA A 23 -12.87 -5.73 5.85
CA ALA A 23 -11.65 -6.34 5.32
C ALA A 23 -11.01 -5.54 4.17
N ALA A 24 -11.82 -4.89 3.32
CA ALA A 24 -11.33 -4.08 2.19
C ALA A 24 -10.43 -2.90 2.59
N HIS A 25 -10.37 -2.52 3.87
CA HIS A 25 -9.40 -1.53 4.35
C HIS A 25 -7.94 -2.03 4.28
N GLU A 26 -7.70 -3.34 4.13
CA GLU A 26 -6.36 -3.91 3.97
C GLU A 26 -5.66 -3.34 2.72
N LEU A 27 -6.41 -3.25 1.62
CA LEU A 27 -5.93 -2.74 0.35
C LEU A 27 -5.56 -1.25 0.46
N GLY A 28 -6.41 -0.48 1.14
CA GLY A 28 -6.16 0.93 1.43
C GLY A 28 -4.90 1.12 2.28
N ALA A 29 -4.69 0.26 3.29
CA ALA A 29 -3.51 0.30 4.13
C ALA A 29 -2.22 0.08 3.30
N ALA A 30 -2.21 -0.98 2.48
CA ALA A 30 -1.11 -1.32 1.60
C ALA A 30 -0.79 -0.20 0.59
N ALA A 31 -1.81 0.34 -0.09
CA ALA A 31 -1.65 1.39 -1.08
C ALA A 31 -1.13 2.71 -0.48
N TYR A 32 -1.61 3.09 0.71
CA TYR A 32 -1.11 4.29 1.39
C TYR A 32 0.32 4.12 1.93
N ALA A 33 0.71 2.91 2.34
CA ALA A 33 2.10 2.63 2.70
C ALA A 33 3.05 2.83 1.50
N VAL A 34 2.67 2.36 0.30
CA VAL A 34 3.41 2.65 -0.94
C VAL A 34 3.50 4.16 -1.20
N LYS A 35 2.42 4.91 -1.02
CA LYS A 35 2.45 6.39 -1.12
C LYS A 35 3.36 7.05 -0.10
N ALA A 36 3.41 6.53 1.13
CA ALA A 36 4.29 7.04 2.18
C ALA A 36 5.75 6.88 1.79
N VAL A 37 6.14 5.70 1.26
CA VAL A 37 7.50 5.45 0.77
C VAL A 37 7.84 6.32 -0.45
N ARG A 38 6.93 6.45 -1.41
CA ARG A 38 7.12 7.35 -2.57
C ARG A 38 7.37 8.79 -2.14
N ALA A 39 6.70 9.24 -1.08
CA ALA A 39 6.82 10.59 -0.55
C ALA A 39 7.99 10.80 0.43
N SER A 40 8.72 9.75 0.81
CA SER A 40 9.86 9.85 1.73
C SER A 40 11.22 9.95 1.01
N VAL A 41 11.22 9.80 -0.31
CA VAL A 41 12.42 9.83 -1.15
C VAL A 41 12.37 10.97 -2.18
N ALA A 42 13.47 11.21 -2.89
CA ALA A 42 13.50 12.17 -3.99
C ALA A 42 12.55 11.73 -5.12
N ALA A 43 11.97 12.69 -5.85
CA ALA A 43 11.00 12.42 -6.91
C ALA A 43 11.51 11.46 -7.99
N SER A 44 12.81 11.53 -8.33
CA SER A 44 13.46 10.64 -9.30
C SER A 44 13.54 9.17 -8.83
N GLN A 45 13.41 8.91 -7.53
CA GLN A 45 13.48 7.58 -6.92
C GLN A 45 12.11 7.06 -6.49
N ALA A 46 11.08 7.92 -6.50
CA ALA A 46 9.77 7.61 -5.94
C ALA A 46 9.15 6.35 -6.56
N GLU A 47 9.12 6.24 -7.89
CA GLU A 47 8.51 5.08 -8.54
C GLU A 47 9.18 3.77 -8.15
N GLU A 48 10.51 3.71 -8.17
CA GLU A 48 11.25 2.49 -7.81
C GLU A 48 11.10 2.15 -6.33
N ALA A 49 11.15 3.16 -5.45
CA ALA A 49 10.91 2.96 -4.02
C ALA A 49 9.50 2.40 -3.76
N GLY A 50 8.49 2.89 -4.50
CA GLY A 50 7.13 2.35 -4.42
C GLY A 50 7.01 0.91 -4.94
N ARG A 51 7.68 0.58 -6.05
CA ARG A 51 7.72 -0.81 -6.55
C ARG A 51 8.43 -1.74 -5.57
N ALA A 52 9.52 -1.29 -4.95
CA ALA A 52 10.24 -2.04 -3.93
C ALA A 52 9.37 -2.30 -2.70
N GLU A 53 8.65 -1.28 -2.21
CA GLU A 53 7.71 -1.41 -1.10
C GLU A 53 6.58 -2.41 -1.41
N CYS A 54 5.97 -2.32 -2.59
CA CYS A 54 4.95 -3.29 -3.01
C CYS A 54 5.50 -4.73 -3.04
N ARG A 55 6.67 -4.95 -3.64
CA ARG A 55 7.30 -6.29 -3.66
C ARG A 55 7.59 -6.77 -2.25
N TRP A 56 8.08 -5.90 -1.37
CA TRP A 56 8.31 -6.23 0.03
C TRP A 56 7.02 -6.63 0.75
N GLN A 57 5.93 -5.88 0.59
CA GLN A 57 4.62 -6.22 1.17
C GLN A 57 4.14 -7.60 0.68
N ARG A 58 4.25 -7.89 -0.62
CA ARG A 58 3.89 -9.20 -1.18
C ARG A 58 4.69 -10.36 -0.57
N LEU A 59 5.98 -10.13 -0.27
CA LEU A 59 6.83 -11.11 0.40
C LEU A 59 6.42 -11.36 1.87
N GLN A 60 5.78 -10.39 2.52
CA GLN A 60 5.26 -10.56 3.88
C GLN A 60 3.93 -11.32 3.95
N LEU A 61 3.28 -11.57 2.81
CA LEU A 61 1.97 -12.24 2.80
C LEU A 61 2.12 -13.71 3.22
N PRO A 62 1.34 -14.15 4.24
CA PRO A 62 1.18 -15.57 4.55
C PRO A 62 0.63 -16.33 3.35
N GLU A 63 1.13 -17.53 3.13
CA GLU A 63 0.78 -18.36 1.96
C GLU A 63 -0.73 -18.56 1.83
N GLN A 64 -1.42 -18.75 2.94
CA GLN A 64 -2.85 -19.04 3.01
C GLN A 64 -3.76 -17.93 2.44
N ILE A 65 -3.28 -16.69 2.42
CA ILE A 65 -4.05 -15.53 1.94
C ILE A 65 -3.40 -14.83 0.75
N ARG A 66 -2.22 -15.28 0.32
CA ARG A 66 -1.41 -14.60 -0.69
C ARG A 66 -2.18 -14.41 -1.99
N GLU A 67 -2.78 -15.47 -2.53
CA GLU A 67 -3.53 -15.40 -3.78
C GLU A 67 -4.71 -14.43 -3.68
N LEU A 68 -5.48 -14.50 -2.59
CA LEU A 68 -6.62 -13.61 -2.34
C LEU A 68 -6.22 -12.13 -2.33
N VAL A 69 -5.13 -11.79 -1.63
CA VAL A 69 -4.64 -10.41 -1.56
C VAL A 69 -4.11 -9.95 -2.93
N LEU A 70 -3.37 -10.81 -3.64
CA LEU A 70 -2.84 -10.46 -4.97
C LEU A 70 -3.95 -10.24 -5.99
N ASP A 71 -5.02 -11.03 -5.94
CA ASP A 71 -6.18 -10.83 -6.80
C ASP A 71 -6.95 -9.55 -6.46
N ASP A 72 -7.15 -9.22 -5.17
CA ASP A 72 -7.78 -7.95 -4.80
C ASP A 72 -6.93 -6.75 -5.23
N GLN A 73 -5.61 -6.82 -5.03
CA GLN A 73 -4.65 -5.83 -5.54
C GLN A 73 -4.79 -5.64 -7.05
N ARG A 74 -4.90 -6.72 -7.82
CA ARG A 74 -5.04 -6.66 -9.28
C ARG A 74 -6.39 -6.08 -9.71
N LEU A 75 -7.48 -6.52 -9.09
CA LEU A 75 -8.85 -6.12 -9.45
C LEU A 75 -9.15 -4.66 -9.14
N ARG A 76 -8.53 -4.10 -8.09
CA ARG A 76 -8.82 -2.76 -7.57
C ARG A 76 -7.63 -1.81 -7.66
N ASN A 77 -6.60 -2.14 -8.43
CA ASN A 77 -5.40 -1.31 -8.50
C ASN A 77 -5.68 0.10 -9.04
N ASP A 78 -6.68 0.24 -9.90
CA ASP A 78 -7.12 1.50 -10.49
C ASP A 78 -7.58 2.50 -9.42
N ILE A 79 -8.41 2.07 -8.46
CA ILE A 79 -8.85 2.88 -7.32
C ILE A 79 -7.72 3.14 -6.31
N CYS A 80 -6.67 2.31 -6.35
CA CYS A 80 -5.44 2.47 -5.56
C CYS A 80 -4.32 3.20 -6.33
N TRP A 81 -4.65 3.95 -7.38
CA TRP A 81 -3.70 4.77 -8.14
C TRP A 81 -2.52 3.99 -8.74
N ARG A 82 -2.77 2.73 -9.13
CA ARG A 82 -1.75 1.82 -9.64
C ARG A 82 -0.58 1.64 -8.67
N ALA A 83 -0.86 1.65 -7.37
CA ALA A 83 0.14 1.42 -6.33
C ALA A 83 0.79 0.02 -6.43
N PHE A 84 0.09 -0.95 -7.01
CA PHE A 84 0.50 -2.34 -7.11
C PHE A 84 1.05 -2.75 -8.50
N ASP A 85 1.45 -1.78 -9.33
CA ASP A 85 2.21 -2.03 -10.57
C ASP A 85 3.70 -2.25 -10.25
N CYS A 86 4.00 -3.50 -9.89
CA CYS A 86 5.26 -4.06 -9.42
C CYS A 86 5.45 -5.35 -10.22
#